data_AF-S8CFT5-F1
#
_entry.id   AF-S8CFT5-F1
#
_cell.length_a   1.000
_cell.length_b   1.000
_cell.length_c   1.000
_cell.angle_alpha   90.00
_cell.angle_beta   90.00
_cell.angle_gamma   90.00
#
_symmetry.space_group_name_H-M   'P 1'
#
loop_
_entity.id
_entity.type
_entity.pdbx_description
1 polymer ?
#
loop_
_entity_poly.entity_id
_entity_poly.type
_entity_poly.pdbx_seq_one_letter_code
_entity_poly.pdbx_strand_id
1 'polypeptide(L)'
;EKEPPNFHVIHKVPSGDGPYVRAKHAQLVEKDPEAAIVWFWKAINSGDRVDSALKDMALVMKQMNRSEEAIEAVKSFRCLCPRNSQESLDNVLIDLYKKCGKVDEQIALLKHKLKLIYYGEAFNGKPTKTARSHGKKFQVSVKQETARVLGNLGWAYMQKSNFIGAEVVYRKAQMIDPDANKALNLSQCLINQGRFQEADAFLGQVLEQKLPGSQDQKSASRARELAARLDWRCPSP
;
A
#
# COMPACT_ATOMS: atom_id res chain seq x y z
N GLU A 1 -44.16 -1.93 -9.52
CA GLU A 1 -43.00 -2.82 -9.67
C GLU A 1 -41.73 -2.05 -9.31
N LYS A 2 -40.75 -2.67 -8.63
CA LYS A 2 -39.43 -2.05 -8.48
C LYS A 2 -38.68 -2.30 -9.78
N GLU A 3 -38.29 -1.24 -10.48
CA GLU A 3 -37.40 -1.36 -11.64
C GLU A 3 -36.18 -2.23 -11.28
N PRO A 4 -35.77 -3.17 -12.14
CA PRO A 4 -34.58 -3.96 -11.88
C PRO A 4 -33.37 -3.03 -11.69
N PRO A 5 -32.47 -3.34 -10.73
CA PRO A 5 -31.33 -2.48 -10.47
C PRO A 5 -30.53 -2.26 -11.76
N ASN A 6 -30.22 -0.99 -12.05
CA ASN A 6 -29.55 -0.60 -13.29
C ASN A 6 -28.24 -1.38 -13.47
N PHE A 7 -27.96 -1.90 -14.68
CA PHE A 7 -26.82 -2.75 -15.01
C PHE A 7 -25.47 -2.19 -14.49
N HIS A 8 -25.30 -0.87 -14.57
CA HIS A 8 -24.13 -0.16 -14.06
C HIS A 8 -23.92 -0.31 -12.55
N VAL A 9 -25.02 -0.41 -11.78
CA VAL A 9 -25.00 -0.61 -10.33
C VAL A 9 -24.68 -2.06 -9.99
N ILE A 10 -25.25 -3.01 -10.74
CA ILE A 10 -25.01 -4.44 -10.55
C ILE A 10 -23.54 -4.78 -10.82
N HIS A 11 -23.01 -4.35 -11.97
CA HIS A 11 -21.66 -4.70 -12.42
C HIS A 11 -20.57 -3.72 -11.98
N LYS A 12 -20.93 -2.64 -11.26
CA LYS A 12 -20.02 -1.56 -10.84
C LYS A 12 -19.23 -0.95 -12.00
N VAL A 13 -19.85 -0.90 -13.19
CA VAL A 13 -19.28 -0.28 -14.40
C VAL A 13 -19.82 1.15 -14.48
N PRO A 14 -18.99 2.17 -14.79
CA PRO A 14 -19.47 3.54 -14.97
C PRO A 14 -20.53 3.62 -16.09
N SER A 15 -21.42 4.62 -16.04
CA SER A 15 -22.32 4.91 -17.15
C SER A 15 -21.59 5.61 -18.31
N GLY A 16 -22.08 5.40 -19.53
CA GLY A 16 -21.54 5.98 -20.78
C GLY A 16 -20.97 4.93 -21.74
N ASP A 17 -20.38 5.39 -22.84
CA ASP A 17 -19.78 4.53 -23.87
C ASP A 17 -18.34 4.96 -24.26
N GLY A 18 -17.69 5.71 -23.37
CA GLY A 18 -16.30 6.15 -23.57
C GLY A 18 -15.30 4.99 -23.50
N PRO A 19 -14.08 5.14 -24.04
CA PRO A 19 -13.03 4.13 -23.98
C PRO A 19 -12.78 3.55 -22.57
N TYR A 20 -12.80 4.40 -21.53
CA TYR A 20 -12.64 3.93 -20.14
C TYR A 20 -13.81 3.04 -19.71
N VAL A 21 -15.05 3.36 -20.11
CA VAL A 21 -16.22 2.55 -19.76
C VAL A 21 -16.15 1.18 -20.43
N ARG A 22 -15.76 1.13 -21.71
CA ARG A 22 -15.52 -0.12 -22.44
C ARG A 22 -14.41 -0.94 -21.79
N ALA A 23 -13.35 -0.30 -21.30
CA ALA A 23 -12.30 -0.98 -20.54
C ALA A 23 -12.85 -1.64 -19.25
N LYS A 24 -13.69 -0.92 -18.49
CA LYS A 24 -14.34 -1.47 -17.28
C LYS A 24 -15.33 -2.58 -17.60
N HIS A 25 -16.04 -2.50 -18.73
CA HIS A 25 -16.93 -3.55 -19.19
C HIS A 25 -16.14 -4.82 -19.52
N ALA A 26 -15.09 -4.71 -20.33
CA ALA A 26 -14.19 -5.81 -20.65
C ALA A 26 -13.59 -6.44 -19.37
N GLN A 27 -13.13 -5.61 -18.43
CA GLN A 27 -12.53 -6.06 -17.17
C GLN A 27 -13.52 -6.81 -16.26
N LEU A 28 -14.72 -6.26 -16.04
CA LEU A 28 -15.60 -6.70 -14.95
C LEU A 28 -16.76 -7.59 -15.41
N VAL A 29 -17.21 -7.42 -16.67
CA VAL A 29 -18.34 -8.16 -17.24
C VAL A 29 -17.84 -9.31 -18.10
N GLU A 30 -17.05 -9.00 -19.12
CA GLU A 30 -16.52 -10.00 -20.05
C GLU A 30 -15.39 -10.82 -19.41
N LYS A 31 -14.75 -10.26 -18.38
CA LYS A 31 -13.57 -10.84 -17.71
C LYS A 31 -12.43 -11.11 -18.68
N ASP A 32 -12.27 -10.22 -19.66
CA ASP A 32 -11.18 -10.23 -20.63
C ASP A 32 -10.15 -9.16 -20.24
N PRO A 33 -9.05 -9.56 -19.56
CA PRO A 33 -8.06 -8.61 -19.09
C PRO A 33 -7.19 -8.03 -20.22
N GLU A 34 -7.00 -8.76 -21.34
CA GLU A 34 -6.23 -8.25 -22.48
C GLU A 34 -7.03 -7.19 -23.23
N ALA A 35 -8.31 -7.46 -23.51
CA ALA A 35 -9.20 -6.46 -24.10
C ALA A 35 -9.33 -5.23 -23.20
N ALA A 36 -9.41 -5.43 -21.88
CA ALA A 36 -9.42 -4.32 -20.93
C ALA A 36 -8.17 -3.44 -21.02
N ILE A 37 -6.97 -4.03 -21.10
CA ILE A 37 -5.71 -3.29 -21.27
C ILE A 37 -5.72 -2.46 -22.56
N VAL A 38 -6.16 -3.04 -23.68
CA VAL A 38 -6.27 -2.33 -24.96
C VAL A 38 -7.20 -1.11 -24.84
N TRP A 39 -8.37 -1.28 -24.22
CA TRP A 39 -9.30 -0.17 -24.01
C TRP A 39 -8.79 0.88 -23.02
N PHE A 40 -8.08 0.49 -21.96
CA PHE A 40 -7.44 1.46 -21.06
C PHE A 40 -6.37 2.26 -21.77
N TRP A 41 -5.56 1.63 -22.64
CA TRP A 41 -4.57 2.34 -23.44
C TRP A 41 -5.22 3.37 -24.38
N LYS A 42 -6.34 3.00 -25.01
CA LYS A 42 -7.15 3.93 -25.81
C LYS A 42 -7.72 5.08 -24.97
N ALA A 43 -8.15 4.81 -23.74
CA ALA A 43 -8.63 5.83 -22.82
C ALA A 43 -7.54 6.84 -22.44
N ILE A 44 -6.32 6.37 -22.14
CA ILE A 44 -5.15 7.21 -21.85
C ILE A 44 -4.84 8.13 -23.04
N ASN A 45 -4.75 7.57 -24.25
CA ASN A 45 -4.37 8.34 -25.44
C ASN A 45 -5.43 9.33 -25.91
N SER A 46 -6.71 9.08 -25.60
CA SER A 46 -7.82 9.98 -25.94
C SER A 46 -8.14 10.99 -24.84
N GLY A 47 -7.44 10.95 -23.69
CA GLY A 47 -7.71 11.83 -22.56
C GLY A 47 -8.91 11.41 -21.70
N ASP A 48 -9.52 10.25 -21.94
CA ASP A 48 -10.67 9.76 -21.18
C ASP A 48 -10.23 9.21 -19.82
N ARG A 49 -10.41 10.04 -18.77
CA ARG A 49 -10.15 9.70 -17.36
C ARG A 49 -8.75 9.07 -17.16
N VAL A 50 -7.75 9.71 -17.76
CA VAL A 50 -6.36 9.20 -17.87
C VAL A 50 -5.81 8.62 -16.58
N ASP A 51 -6.00 9.30 -15.44
CA ASP A 51 -5.48 8.84 -14.16
C ASP A 51 -6.17 7.56 -13.65
N SER A 52 -7.48 7.44 -13.85
CA SER A 52 -8.28 6.28 -13.48
C SER A 52 -7.98 5.11 -14.42
N ALA A 53 -7.88 5.38 -15.73
CA ALA A 53 -7.47 4.39 -16.73
C ALA A 53 -6.08 3.83 -16.44
N LEU A 54 -5.10 4.69 -16.15
CA LEU A 54 -3.73 4.27 -15.86
C LEU A 54 -3.64 3.41 -14.58
N LYS A 55 -4.36 3.79 -13.51
CA LYS A 55 -4.39 3.00 -12.27
C LYS A 55 -5.05 1.64 -12.47
N ASP A 56 -6.19 1.60 -13.15
CA ASP A 56 -6.91 0.34 -13.38
C ASP A 56 -6.15 -0.57 -14.34
N MET A 57 -5.53 -0.02 -15.38
CA MET A 57 -4.64 -0.76 -16.30
C MET A 57 -3.47 -1.39 -15.54
N ALA A 58 -2.77 -0.62 -14.71
CA ALA A 58 -1.67 -1.12 -13.91
C ALA A 58 -2.10 -2.25 -12.95
N LEU A 59 -3.31 -2.17 -12.39
CA LEU A 59 -3.87 -3.23 -11.55
C LEU A 59 -4.16 -4.51 -12.34
N VAL A 60 -4.76 -4.41 -13.54
CA VAL A 60 -5.01 -5.57 -14.41
C VAL A 60 -3.69 -6.21 -14.83
N MET A 61 -2.72 -5.42 -15.28
CA MET A 61 -1.40 -5.91 -15.66
C MET A 61 -0.69 -6.61 -14.49
N LYS A 62 -0.80 -6.07 -13.26
CA LYS A 62 -0.31 -6.73 -12.06
C LYS A 62 -0.95 -8.11 -11.84
N GLN A 63 -2.27 -8.23 -12.03
CA GLN A 63 -3.00 -9.50 -11.90
C GLN A 63 -2.56 -10.52 -12.96
N MET A 64 -2.21 -10.06 -14.17
CA MET A 64 -1.66 -10.87 -15.24
C MET A 64 -0.16 -11.17 -15.10
N ASN A 65 0.46 -10.82 -13.97
CA ASN A 65 1.90 -10.96 -13.73
C ASN A 65 2.78 -10.16 -14.73
N ARG A 66 2.24 -9.08 -15.30
CA ARG A 66 2.92 -8.10 -16.18
C ARG A 66 3.28 -6.84 -15.39
N SER A 67 3.87 -7.02 -14.20
CA SER A 67 4.07 -5.91 -13.25
C SER A 67 5.17 -4.94 -13.70
N GLU A 68 6.18 -5.42 -14.42
CA GLU A 68 7.25 -4.62 -15.00
C GLU A 68 6.72 -3.68 -16.10
N GLU A 69 5.86 -4.19 -16.98
CA GLU A 69 5.20 -3.38 -18.00
C GLU A 69 4.27 -2.33 -17.36
N ALA A 70 3.57 -2.70 -16.28
CA ALA A 70 2.74 -1.76 -15.52
C ALA A 70 3.57 -0.61 -14.92
N ILE A 71 4.78 -0.90 -14.42
CA ILE A 71 5.70 0.12 -13.90
C ILE A 71 6.07 1.11 -15.00
N GLU A 72 6.45 0.61 -16.18
CA GLU A 72 6.85 1.49 -17.28
C GLU A 72 5.67 2.29 -17.83
N ALA A 73 4.47 1.71 -17.90
CA ALA A 73 3.26 2.44 -18.24
C ALA A 73 3.00 3.59 -17.26
N VAL A 74 3.04 3.32 -15.94
CA VAL A 74 2.82 4.37 -14.93
C VAL A 74 3.89 5.46 -15.02
N LYS A 75 5.18 5.10 -15.17
CA LYS A 75 6.26 6.07 -15.33
C LYS A 75 6.10 6.94 -16.57
N SER A 76 5.67 6.35 -17.69
CA SER A 76 5.53 7.03 -18.98
C SER A 76 4.33 7.98 -19.02
N PHE A 77 3.19 7.57 -18.46
CA PHE A 77 1.94 8.30 -18.61
C PHE A 77 1.54 9.15 -17.41
N ARG A 78 2.19 9.00 -16.24
CA ARG A 78 1.83 9.79 -15.05
C ARG A 78 1.92 11.30 -15.26
N CYS A 79 2.76 11.79 -16.17
CA CYS A 79 2.87 13.23 -16.46
C CYS A 79 1.59 13.81 -17.09
N LEU A 80 0.78 12.97 -17.73
CA LEU A 80 -0.52 13.34 -18.30
C LEU A 80 -1.62 13.41 -17.23
N CYS A 81 -1.34 12.91 -16.03
CA CYS A 81 -2.32 12.87 -14.94
C CYS A 81 -2.30 14.15 -14.10
N PRO A 82 -3.46 14.59 -13.58
CA PRO A 82 -3.55 15.70 -12.65
C PRO A 82 -2.62 15.57 -11.43
N ARG A 83 -2.18 16.70 -10.88
CA ARG A 83 -1.26 16.74 -9.73
C ARG A 83 -1.79 15.99 -8.51
N ASN A 84 -3.10 16.07 -8.25
CA ASN A 84 -3.74 15.37 -7.13
C ASN A 84 -3.77 13.84 -7.29
N SER A 85 -3.61 13.31 -8.51
CA SER A 85 -3.56 11.87 -8.76
C SER A 85 -2.15 11.28 -8.55
N GLN A 86 -1.10 12.11 -8.54
CA GLN A 86 0.29 11.67 -8.40
C GLN A 86 0.52 10.83 -7.15
N GLU A 87 -0.07 11.22 -6.01
CA GLU A 87 0.06 10.47 -4.77
C GLU A 87 -0.49 9.03 -4.89
N SER A 88 -1.64 8.89 -5.56
CA SER A 88 -2.26 7.59 -5.78
C SER A 88 -1.46 6.73 -6.76
N LEU A 89 -0.83 7.35 -7.77
CA LEU A 89 0.08 6.68 -8.70
C LEU A 89 1.37 6.24 -8.01
N ASP A 90 1.92 7.05 -7.10
CA ASP A 90 3.07 6.64 -6.28
C ASP A 90 2.74 5.43 -5.41
N ASN A 91 1.52 5.36 -4.86
CA ASN A 91 1.09 4.19 -4.08
C ASN A 91 0.99 2.93 -4.96
N VAL A 92 0.52 3.06 -6.21
CA VAL A 92 0.54 1.97 -7.19
C VAL A 92 1.97 1.54 -7.52
N LEU A 93 2.88 2.49 -7.77
CA LEU A 93 4.29 2.19 -8.03
C LEU A 93 4.96 1.47 -6.86
N ILE A 94 4.72 1.90 -5.61
CA ILE A 94 5.27 1.23 -4.41
C ILE A 94 4.84 -0.24 -4.33
N ASP A 95 3.58 -0.53 -4.67
CA ASP A 95 3.03 -1.88 -4.67
C ASP A 95 3.57 -2.74 -5.84
N LEU A 96 3.74 -2.14 -7.03
CA LEU A 96 4.39 -2.80 -8.16
C LEU A 96 5.87 -3.08 -7.89
N TYR A 97 6.62 -2.11 -7.35
CA TYR A 97 8.03 -2.31 -6.98
C TYR A 97 8.19 -3.42 -5.95
N LYS A 98 7.29 -3.48 -4.96
CA LYS A 98 7.23 -4.58 -3.99
C LYS A 98 7.03 -5.94 -4.69
N LYS A 99 6.14 -6.01 -5.68
CA LYS A 99 5.86 -7.25 -6.43
C LYS A 99 7.04 -7.70 -7.29
N CYS A 100 7.77 -6.76 -7.91
CA CYS A 100 8.91 -7.02 -8.78
C CYS A 100 10.26 -7.15 -8.04
N GLY A 101 10.29 -6.98 -6.71
CA GLY A 101 11.55 -6.96 -5.96
C GLY A 101 12.46 -5.74 -6.28
N LYS A 102 11.89 -4.67 -6.85
CA LYS A 102 12.59 -3.39 -7.14
C LYS A 102 12.73 -2.54 -5.88
N VAL A 103 13.46 -3.08 -4.90
CA VAL A 103 13.50 -2.55 -3.54
C VAL A 103 14.19 -1.18 -3.49
N ASP A 104 15.21 -0.93 -4.31
CA ASP A 104 15.95 0.33 -4.29
C ASP A 104 15.09 1.50 -4.82
N GLU A 105 14.32 1.28 -5.90
CA GLU A 105 13.34 2.23 -6.41
C GLU A 105 12.21 2.48 -5.40
N GLN A 106 11.77 1.43 -4.71
CA GLN A 106 10.79 1.55 -3.64
C GLN A 106 11.31 2.45 -2.50
N ILE A 107 12.56 2.24 -2.05
CA ILE A 107 13.20 3.05 -1.01
C ILE A 107 13.30 4.51 -1.45
N ALA A 108 13.75 4.76 -2.69
CA ALA A 108 13.87 6.10 -3.23
C ALA A 108 12.52 6.84 -3.22
N LEU A 109 11.46 6.19 -3.69
CA LEU A 109 10.11 6.77 -3.74
C LEU A 109 9.53 7.02 -2.34
N LEU A 110 9.74 6.08 -1.40
CA LEU A 110 9.29 6.24 -0.01
C LEU A 110 10.00 7.41 0.69
N LYS A 111 11.32 7.57 0.49
CA LYS A 111 12.08 8.73 0.98
C LYS A 111 11.58 10.04 0.38
N HIS A 112 11.27 10.05 -0.92
CA HIS A 112 10.68 11.21 -1.57
C HIS A 112 9.32 11.58 -0.95
N LYS A 113 8.43 10.61 -0.72
CA LYS A 113 7.14 10.86 -0.04
C LYS A 113 7.33 11.44 1.36
N LEU A 114 8.27 10.92 2.16
CA LEU A 114 8.59 11.49 3.47
C LEU A 114 9.05 12.95 3.37
N LYS A 115 9.89 13.28 2.38
CA LYS A 115 10.33 14.66 2.11
C LYS A 115 9.15 15.58 1.78
N LEU A 116 8.21 15.13 0.95
CA LEU A 116 6.99 15.88 0.63
C LEU A 116 6.08 16.09 1.84
N ILE A 117 5.99 15.10 2.74
CA ILE A 117 5.24 15.26 3.99
C ILE A 117 5.92 16.28 4.90
N TYR A 118 7.24 16.20 5.04
CA TYR A 118 8.03 17.12 5.86
C TYR A 118 7.89 18.57 5.42
N TYR A 119 7.92 18.86 4.11
CA TYR A 119 7.68 20.21 3.59
C TYR A 119 6.21 20.63 3.55
N GLY A 120 5.29 19.77 3.99
CA GLY A 120 3.85 20.06 3.99
C GLY A 120 3.19 19.98 2.61
N GLU A 121 3.92 19.70 1.54
CA GLU A 121 3.40 19.59 0.18
C GLU A 121 2.39 18.45 0.02
N ALA A 122 2.63 17.32 0.70
CA ALA A 122 1.72 16.16 0.63
C ALA A 122 0.34 16.41 1.26
N PHE A 123 0.20 17.48 2.04
CA PHE A 123 -1.03 17.87 2.74
C PHE A 123 -1.45 19.31 2.44
N ASN A 124 -0.75 20.03 1.55
CA ASN A 124 -0.93 21.46 1.29
C ASN A 124 -0.94 22.29 2.59
N GLY A 125 -0.03 21.99 3.52
CA GLY A 125 0.09 22.64 4.82
C GLY A 125 -1.01 22.31 5.84
N LYS A 126 -1.97 21.42 5.50
CA LYS A 126 -3.07 21.05 6.41
C LYS A 126 -2.66 19.89 7.34
N PRO A 127 -3.25 19.79 8.54
CA PRO A 127 -2.97 18.69 9.47
C PRO A 127 -3.58 17.36 9.00
N THR A 128 -4.64 17.42 8.18
CA THR A 128 -5.35 16.25 7.66
C THR A 128 -5.73 16.43 6.20
N LYS A 129 -5.99 15.31 5.52
CA LYS A 129 -6.56 15.28 4.17
C LYS A 129 -7.62 14.18 4.05
N THR A 130 -8.55 14.38 3.13
CA THR A 130 -9.56 13.38 2.80
C THR A 130 -8.97 12.32 1.88
N ALA A 131 -8.93 11.08 2.32
CA ALA A 131 -8.63 9.92 1.49
C ALA A 131 -9.91 9.16 1.15
N ARG A 132 -9.85 8.30 0.13
CA ARG A 132 -10.92 7.37 -0.22
C ARG A 132 -10.40 5.95 -0.29
N SER A 133 -11.17 5.02 0.29
CA SER A 133 -10.92 3.59 0.20
C SER A 133 -12.26 2.88 0.08
N HIS A 134 -12.39 1.97 -0.89
CA HIS A 134 -13.63 1.23 -1.18
C HIS A 134 -14.89 2.12 -1.24
N GLY A 135 -14.77 3.30 -1.86
CA GLY A 135 -15.87 4.27 -1.99
C GLY A 135 -16.19 5.08 -0.74
N LYS A 136 -15.58 4.77 0.42
CA LYS A 136 -15.76 5.51 1.67
C LYS A 136 -14.70 6.62 1.80
N LYS A 137 -15.14 7.82 2.19
CA LYS A 137 -14.27 8.95 2.53
C LYS A 137 -13.85 8.85 4.00
N PHE A 138 -12.59 9.10 4.29
CA PHE A 138 -12.07 9.18 5.65
C PHE A 138 -10.98 10.24 5.74
N GLN A 139 -10.71 10.71 6.95
CA GLN A 139 -9.63 11.66 7.20
C GLN A 139 -8.34 10.91 7.53
N VAL A 140 -7.24 11.36 6.94
CA VAL A 140 -5.89 10.89 7.26
C VAL A 140 -5.11 12.08 7.78
N SER A 141 -4.49 11.93 8.95
CA SER A 141 -3.59 12.95 9.51
C SER A 141 -2.17 12.82 8.98
N VAL A 142 -1.41 13.92 9.07
CA VAL A 142 0.04 13.92 8.79
C VAL A 142 0.75 12.84 9.62
N LYS A 143 0.40 12.69 10.90
CA LYS A 143 0.99 11.67 11.79
C LYS A 143 0.76 10.24 11.28
N GLN A 144 -0.49 9.89 10.99
CA GLN A 144 -0.86 8.56 10.47
C GLN A 144 -0.15 8.26 9.15
N GLU A 145 -0.14 9.21 8.22
CA GLU A 145 0.52 9.02 6.92
C GLU A 145 2.04 8.90 7.06
N THR A 146 2.67 9.72 7.91
CA THR A 146 4.10 9.62 8.20
C THR A 146 4.45 8.25 8.75
N ALA A 147 3.70 7.77 9.75
CA ALA A 147 3.95 6.48 10.38
C ALA A 147 3.75 5.32 9.39
N ARG A 148 2.75 5.42 8.49
CA ARG A 148 2.52 4.45 7.42
C ARG A 148 3.68 4.39 6.43
N VAL A 149 4.17 5.55 5.96
CA VAL A 149 5.29 5.61 5.01
C VAL A 149 6.59 5.11 5.66
N LEU A 150 6.84 5.45 6.92
CA LEU A 150 7.98 4.91 7.69
C LEU A 150 7.91 3.39 7.86
N GLY A 151 6.73 2.83 8.14
CA GLY A 151 6.54 1.38 8.21
C GLY A 151 6.84 0.68 6.88
N ASN A 152 6.40 1.27 5.76
CA ASN A 152 6.73 0.74 4.43
C ASN A 152 8.23 0.84 4.11
N LEU A 153 8.89 1.92 4.54
CA LEU A 153 10.33 2.09 4.37
C LEU A 153 11.11 1.07 5.22
N GLY A 154 10.65 0.79 6.43
CA GLY A 154 11.20 -0.27 7.28
C GLY A 154 11.08 -1.64 6.61
N TRP A 155 9.93 -1.92 5.99
CA TRP A 155 9.74 -3.17 5.25
C TRP A 155 10.73 -3.29 4.08
N ALA A 156 10.94 -2.22 3.32
CA ALA A 156 11.89 -2.20 2.23
C ALA A 156 13.34 -2.43 2.73
N TYR A 157 13.73 -1.81 3.85
CA TYR A 157 15.04 -2.06 4.46
C TYR A 157 15.20 -3.50 4.97
N MET A 158 14.14 -4.11 5.50
CA MET A 158 14.16 -5.54 5.87
C MET A 158 14.46 -6.43 4.66
N GLN A 159 13.93 -6.11 3.46
CA GLN A 159 14.23 -6.87 2.24
C GLN A 159 15.70 -6.75 1.81
N LYS A 160 16.36 -5.64 2.14
CA LYS A 160 17.80 -5.44 1.91
C LYS A 160 18.68 -6.02 3.03
N SER A 161 18.11 -6.70 4.02
CA SER A 161 18.79 -7.11 5.26
C SER A 161 19.44 -5.94 6.02
N ASN A 162 19.00 -4.70 5.76
CA ASN A 162 19.44 -3.53 6.50
C ASN A 162 18.60 -3.39 7.76
N PHE A 163 18.84 -4.28 8.73
CA PHE A 163 18.05 -4.34 9.96
C PHE A 163 18.23 -3.12 10.84
N ILE A 164 19.42 -2.52 10.86
CA ILE A 164 19.69 -1.27 11.60
C ILE A 164 18.84 -0.12 11.05
N GLY A 165 18.86 0.07 9.73
CA GLY A 165 18.03 1.09 9.08
C GLY A 165 16.54 0.84 9.26
N ALA A 166 16.10 -0.42 9.19
CA ALA A 166 14.72 -0.82 9.41
C ALA A 166 14.25 -0.51 10.84
N GLU A 167 15.06 -0.82 11.85
CA GLU A 167 14.73 -0.55 13.25
C GLU A 167 14.50 0.94 13.50
N VAL A 168 15.39 1.80 12.98
CA VAL A 168 15.28 3.26 13.17
C VAL A 168 13.92 3.76 12.69
N VAL A 169 13.49 3.37 11.49
CA VAL A 169 12.22 3.82 10.92
C VAL A 169 11.01 3.14 11.56
N TYR A 170 11.11 1.86 11.96
CA TYR A 170 10.04 1.17 12.68
C TYR A 170 9.81 1.74 14.08
N ARG A 171 10.87 2.01 14.85
CA ARG A 171 10.74 2.69 16.15
C ARG A 171 10.12 4.07 15.99
N LYS A 172 10.55 4.84 14.98
CA LYS A 172 9.95 6.15 14.70
C LYS A 172 8.47 6.03 14.32
N ALA A 173 8.10 5.05 13.51
CA ALA A 173 6.69 4.79 13.16
C ALA A 173 5.86 4.43 14.40
N GLN A 174 6.35 3.52 15.24
CA GLN A 174 5.70 3.09 16.47
C GLN A 174 5.53 4.24 17.47
N MET A 175 6.49 5.17 17.54
CA MET A 175 6.40 6.34 18.41
C MET A 175 5.36 7.37 17.93
N ILE A 176 5.14 7.50 16.62
CA ILE A 176 4.20 8.49 16.06
C ILE A 176 2.75 8.01 16.14
N ASP A 177 2.52 6.75 15.78
CA ASP A 177 1.19 6.14 15.69
C ASP A 177 1.32 4.64 16.06
N PRO A 178 1.32 4.31 17.36
CA PRO A 178 1.54 2.96 17.84
C PRO A 178 0.43 2.00 17.39
N ASP A 179 0.79 0.85 16.83
CA ASP A 179 -0.16 -0.23 16.56
C ASP A 179 0.51 -1.62 16.61
N ALA A 180 -0.31 -2.66 16.62
CA ALA A 180 0.15 -4.04 16.69
C ALA A 180 0.98 -4.47 15.47
N ASN A 181 0.63 -4.06 14.25
CA ASN A 181 1.36 -4.43 13.04
C ASN A 181 2.76 -3.83 13.01
N LYS A 182 2.91 -2.57 13.41
CA LYS A 182 4.20 -1.88 13.53
C LYS A 182 5.05 -2.52 14.64
N ALA A 183 4.46 -2.84 15.79
CA ALA A 183 5.16 -3.58 16.85
C ALA A 183 5.64 -4.95 16.37
N LEU A 184 4.81 -5.72 15.68
CA LEU A 184 5.20 -7.03 15.11
C LEU A 184 6.33 -6.92 14.07
N ASN A 185 6.29 -5.88 13.23
CA ASN A 185 7.36 -5.63 12.27
C ASN A 185 8.68 -5.25 12.97
N LEU A 186 8.61 -4.46 14.05
CA LEU A 186 9.76 -4.12 14.88
C LEU A 186 10.30 -5.36 15.62
N SER A 187 9.45 -6.20 16.22
CA SER A 187 9.86 -7.48 16.83
C SER A 187 10.57 -8.36 15.82
N GLN A 188 10.03 -8.51 14.61
CA GLN A 188 10.69 -9.29 13.56
C GLN A 188 12.05 -8.69 13.16
N CYS A 189 12.18 -7.36 13.14
CA CYS A 189 13.46 -6.69 12.89
C CYS A 189 14.48 -7.03 13.99
N LEU A 190 14.08 -6.90 15.25
CA LEU A 190 14.92 -7.21 16.42
C LEU A 190 15.34 -8.68 16.47
N ILE A 191 14.44 -9.60 16.12
CA ILE A 191 14.76 -11.04 16.00
C ILE A 191 15.87 -11.29 14.98
N ASN A 192 15.84 -10.61 13.83
CA ASN A 192 16.89 -10.75 12.81
C ASN A 192 18.23 -10.14 13.24
N GLN A 193 18.21 -9.25 14.22
CA GLN A 193 19.43 -8.71 14.86
C GLN A 193 19.89 -9.53 16.08
N GLY A 194 19.16 -10.59 16.47
CA GLY A 194 19.46 -11.37 17.68
C GLY A 194 19.05 -10.71 19.00
N ARG A 195 18.32 -9.60 18.95
CA ARG A 195 17.86 -8.84 20.14
C ARG A 195 16.54 -9.40 20.67
N PHE A 196 16.60 -10.63 21.17
CA PHE A 196 15.42 -11.44 21.50
C PHE A 196 14.60 -10.89 22.67
N GLN A 197 15.24 -10.42 23.75
CA GLN A 197 14.55 -9.87 24.92
C GLN A 197 13.68 -8.64 24.57
N GLU A 198 14.20 -7.73 23.74
CA GLU A 198 13.44 -6.57 23.30
C GLU A 198 12.33 -6.95 22.33
N ALA A 199 12.57 -7.93 21.45
CA ALA A 199 11.53 -8.44 20.57
C ALA A 199 10.36 -9.01 21.36
N ASP A 200 10.64 -9.78 22.41
CA ASP A 200 9.65 -10.39 23.29
C ASP A 200 8.80 -9.35 24.02
N ALA A 201 9.41 -8.28 24.53
CA ALA A 201 8.69 -7.17 25.15
C ALA A 201 7.64 -6.53 24.22
N PHE A 202 7.94 -6.39 22.93
CA PHE A 202 6.96 -5.89 21.94
C PHE A 202 5.90 -6.94 21.57
N LEU A 203 6.26 -8.23 21.51
CA LEU A 203 5.30 -9.31 21.29
C LEU A 203 4.31 -9.44 22.43
N GLY A 204 4.79 -9.33 23.69
CA GLY A 204 3.98 -9.30 24.89
C GLY A 204 2.93 -8.20 24.85
N GLN A 205 3.31 -6.97 24.48
CA GLN A 205 2.35 -5.87 24.31
C GLN A 205 1.23 -6.18 23.30
N VAL A 206 1.55 -6.92 22.23
CA VAL A 206 0.54 -7.35 21.24
C VAL A 206 -0.35 -8.45 21.81
N LEU A 207 0.22 -9.47 22.45
CA LEU A 207 -0.50 -10.60 23.01
C LEU A 207 -1.40 -10.21 24.20
N GLU A 208 -0.96 -9.25 25.01
CA GLU A 208 -1.70 -8.64 26.12
C GLU A 208 -2.73 -7.59 25.65
N GLN A 209 -2.87 -7.38 24.33
CA GLN A 209 -3.81 -6.44 23.72
C GLN A 209 -3.63 -4.97 24.14
N LYS A 210 -2.40 -4.57 24.51
CA LYS A 210 -2.08 -3.19 24.92
C LYS A 210 -2.00 -2.20 23.75
N LEU A 211 -1.93 -2.69 22.51
CA LEU A 211 -1.81 -1.88 21.31
C LEU A 211 -3.07 -1.89 20.45
N PRO A 212 -3.38 -0.78 19.75
CA PRO A 212 -4.43 -0.77 18.74
C PRO A 212 -4.22 -1.85 17.67
N GLY A 213 -5.28 -2.56 17.30
CA GLY A 213 -5.23 -3.66 16.31
C GLY A 213 -4.71 -4.99 16.85
N SER A 214 -4.38 -5.10 18.14
CA SER A 214 -3.97 -6.37 18.75
C SER A 214 -5.09 -7.40 18.87
N GLN A 215 -6.34 -6.94 18.89
CA GLN A 215 -7.53 -7.82 18.95
C GLN A 215 -7.76 -8.60 17.64
N ASP A 216 -7.12 -8.17 16.55
CA ASP A 216 -7.22 -8.86 15.27
C ASP A 216 -6.58 -10.25 15.37
N GLN A 217 -7.34 -11.29 15.02
CA GLN A 217 -6.87 -12.68 15.05
C GLN A 217 -5.56 -12.87 14.27
N LYS A 218 -5.38 -12.13 13.17
CA LYS A 218 -4.14 -12.15 12.37
C LYS A 218 -2.93 -11.62 13.13
N SER A 219 -3.10 -10.49 13.83
CA SER A 219 -2.04 -9.89 14.65
C SER A 219 -1.64 -10.83 15.77
N ALA A 220 -2.62 -11.39 16.49
CA ALA A 220 -2.39 -12.35 17.57
C ALA A 220 -1.71 -13.64 17.07
N SER A 221 -2.17 -14.19 15.93
CA SER A 221 -1.56 -15.38 15.32
C SER A 221 -0.09 -15.15 14.96
N ARG A 222 0.20 -14.01 14.32
CA ARG A 222 1.56 -13.63 13.94
C ARG A 222 2.44 -13.37 15.17
N ALA A 223 1.89 -12.80 16.23
CA ALA A 223 2.61 -12.59 17.49
C ALA A 223 3.06 -13.91 18.11
N ARG A 224 2.14 -14.90 18.19
CA ARG A 224 2.46 -16.24 18.70
C ARG A 224 3.49 -16.97 17.84
N GLU A 225 3.41 -16.85 16.52
CA GLU A 225 4.40 -17.44 15.61
C GLU A 225 5.81 -16.86 15.86
N LEU A 226 5.91 -15.54 16.03
CA LEU A 226 7.17 -14.88 16.34
C LEU A 226 7.70 -15.25 17.74
N ALA A 227 6.80 -15.39 18.73
CA ALA A 227 7.17 -15.81 20.08
C ALA A 227 7.69 -17.27 20.09
N ALA A 228 7.01 -18.19 19.42
CA ALA A 228 7.48 -19.58 19.29
C ALA A 228 8.86 -19.67 18.60
N ARG A 229 9.15 -18.77 17.66
CA ARG A 229 10.48 -18.66 17.05
C ARG A 229 11.56 -18.16 18.01
N LEU A 230 11.20 -17.37 19.01
CA LEU A 230 12.11 -16.94 20.08
C LEU A 230 12.42 -18.12 21.01
N ASP A 231 11.39 -18.82 21.48
CA ASP A 231 11.53 -19.97 22.39
C ASP A 231 12.43 -21.06 21.79
N TRP A 232 12.34 -21.30 20.47
CA TRP A 232 13.23 -22.25 19.79
C TRP A 232 14.69 -21.77 19.71
N ARG A 233 14.93 -20.45 19.58
CA ARG A 233 16.28 -19.87 19.44
C ARG A 233 16.96 -19.62 20.78
N CYS A 234 16.18 -19.39 21.82
CA CYS A 234 16.62 -19.19 23.19
C CYS A 234 15.63 -19.90 24.13
N PRO A 235 15.74 -21.22 24.30
CA PRO A 235 14.93 -21.92 25.28
C PRO A 235 15.21 -21.33 26.66
N SER A 236 14.14 -21.01 27.40
CA SER A 236 14.24 -20.63 28.80
C SER A 236 15.05 -21.68 29.56
N PRO A 237 16.01 -21.28 30.42
CA PRO A 237 16.79 -22.21 31.22
C PRO A 237 15.92 -23.04 32.18
#